data_AF-A0A955VEV2-F1
#
_entry.id   AF-A0A955VEV2-F1
#
_cell.length_a   1.000
_cell.length_b   1.000
_cell.length_c   1.000
_cell.angle_alpha   90.00
_cell.angle_beta   90.00
_cell.angle_gamma   90.00
#
_symmetry.space_group_name_H-M   'P 1'
#
loop_
_entity.id
_entity.type
_entity.pdbx_description
1 polymer ?
#
loop_
_entity_poly.entity_id
_entity_poly.type
_entity_poly.pdbx_seq_one_letter_code
_entity_poly.pdbx_strand_id
1 'polypeptide(L)'
;MTTTPPGGAPRGNKKLNRPGEGGFFSGAGVRFRRALAADLDGGVLLADEAPLAPGPDAPQGEWAFFKLRVWRRAVLWLALVALVPMLVVNLVSTIVDMADSDFGDLRVDPDALSAMNALSLLLLALDVGLAVGVLTAYRRWASWRRSRRVLFWTWLLAFAGPFVTALFPARALAGGGNEGAQMLIGLLGATLVFAELAPKAISLIPGLLRAAVSAKVLFPRSGAPGWLIRLAAPFYLLLVFVVMLVPYQVSGSPLFVVALLAFCAAPVWLWRSGGALAKPTSLEDAVAAVRRTRLVQGLLNGVGLVFLVAGVVSSPLPVGPLKVVELVLGLGANVLVLSVVGLDALVAAMLTQHDLDGTELERDGTILQKHAMTEFAAAAGDEPPPGPAAPPAPEPGPGDGT
;
A
#
# COMPACT_ATOMS: atom_id res chain seq x y z
N MET A 1 -56.27 -18.71 -0.90
CA MET A 1 -56.17 -17.26 -0.70
C MET A 1 -55.81 -17.01 0.75
N THR A 2 -54.52 -16.82 1.04
CA THR A 2 -53.97 -16.62 2.38
C THR A 2 -53.26 -15.28 2.38
N THR A 3 -53.89 -14.30 3.03
CA THR A 3 -53.41 -12.93 3.18
C THR A 3 -52.25 -12.89 4.18
N THR A 4 -51.04 -12.66 3.69
CA THR A 4 -49.89 -12.28 4.54
C THR A 4 -50.11 -10.89 5.15
N PRO A 5 -49.85 -10.70 6.45
CA PRO A 5 -50.01 -9.40 7.10
C PRO A 5 -48.88 -8.44 6.69
N PRO A 6 -49.13 -7.11 6.70
CA PRO A 6 -48.14 -6.12 6.34
C PRO A 6 -46.99 -6.10 7.36
N GLY A 7 -45.78 -6.32 6.86
CA GLY A 7 -44.54 -6.35 7.63
C GLY A 7 -44.33 -5.04 8.38
N GLY A 8 -44.33 -5.13 9.71
CA GLY A 8 -43.91 -4.04 10.59
C GLY A 8 -42.45 -3.70 10.31
N ALA A 9 -42.19 -2.46 9.90
CA ALA A 9 -40.84 -1.95 9.73
C ALA A 9 -40.03 -2.16 11.03
N PRO A 10 -38.79 -2.68 10.95
CA PRO A 10 -37.96 -2.87 12.13
C PRO A 10 -37.75 -1.51 12.81
N ARG A 11 -38.25 -1.39 14.05
CA ARG A 11 -37.96 -0.25 14.92
C ARG A 11 -36.47 -0.28 15.27
N GLY A 12 -35.67 0.30 14.38
CA GLY A 12 -34.25 0.53 14.61
C GLY A 12 -34.09 1.40 15.85
N ASN A 13 -33.45 0.85 16.88
CA ASN A 13 -33.02 1.58 18.07
C ASN A 13 -32.12 2.74 17.63
N LYS A 14 -32.70 3.94 17.48
CA LYS A 14 -31.97 5.21 17.34
C LYS A 14 -31.31 5.54 18.68
N LYS A 15 -30.25 4.81 19.04
CA LYS A 15 -29.20 5.41 19.86
C LYS A 15 -28.51 6.42 18.96
N LEU A 16 -29.00 7.66 18.99
CA LEU A 16 -28.33 8.81 18.39
C LEU A 16 -26.94 8.92 19.02
N ASN A 17 -25.92 8.52 18.24
CA ASN A 17 -24.52 8.66 18.58
C ASN A 17 -24.25 10.11 18.99
N ARG A 18 -23.70 10.31 20.18
CA ARG A 18 -23.34 11.63 20.67
C ARG A 18 -22.25 12.22 19.76
N PRO A 19 -22.38 13.48 19.30
CA PRO A 19 -21.33 14.18 18.57
C PRO A 19 -20.12 14.35 19.51
N GLY A 20 -19.16 13.44 19.40
CA GLY A 20 -18.01 13.34 20.30
C GLY A 20 -17.29 11.99 20.27
N GLU A 21 -17.93 10.91 19.79
CA GLU A 21 -17.35 9.55 19.82
C GLU A 21 -16.44 9.20 18.62
N GLY A 22 -16.05 10.20 17.82
CA GLY A 22 -15.21 10.02 16.61
C GLY A 22 -13.70 9.92 16.87
N GLY A 23 -13.26 9.18 17.90
CA GLY A 23 -11.84 9.01 18.19
C GLY A 23 -11.06 8.35 17.05
N PHE A 24 -9.73 8.55 17.02
CA PHE A 24 -8.84 7.93 16.01
C PHE A 24 -8.97 6.39 15.97
N PHE A 25 -9.31 5.75 17.09
CA PHE A 25 -9.53 4.30 17.20
C PHE A 25 -10.99 3.87 17.04
N SER A 26 -11.93 4.82 16.87
CA SER A 26 -13.34 4.48 16.61
C SER A 26 -13.45 3.70 15.30
N GLY A 27 -13.98 2.47 15.36
CA GLY A 27 -14.03 1.59 14.19
C GLY A 27 -12.69 0.95 13.80
N ALA A 28 -11.68 0.90 14.68
CA ALA A 28 -10.37 0.31 14.40
C ALA A 28 -10.46 -1.10 13.79
N GLY A 29 -11.32 -1.97 14.33
CA GLY A 29 -11.52 -3.32 13.80
C GLY A 29 -12.06 -3.34 12.37
N VAL A 30 -12.97 -2.42 12.03
CA VAL A 30 -13.50 -2.27 10.67
C VAL A 30 -12.42 -1.75 9.72
N ARG A 31 -11.63 -0.74 10.15
CA ARG A 31 -10.51 -0.22 9.35
C ARG A 31 -9.44 -1.26 9.13
N PHE A 32 -9.04 -2.01 10.15
CA PHE A 32 -8.07 -3.09 10.04
C PHE A 32 -8.54 -4.16 9.05
N ARG A 33 -9.78 -4.63 9.19
CA ARG A 33 -10.37 -5.62 8.28
C ARG A 33 -10.39 -5.11 6.85
N ARG A 34 -10.85 -3.89 6.60
CA ARG A 34 -10.88 -3.27 5.27
C ARG A 34 -9.49 -3.07 4.67
N ALA A 35 -8.51 -2.67 5.48
CA ALA A 35 -7.14 -2.49 5.02
C ALA A 35 -6.52 -3.82 4.55
N LEU A 36 -6.91 -4.94 5.16
CA LEU A 36 -6.48 -6.30 4.78
C LEU A 36 -7.39 -6.97 3.74
N ALA A 37 -8.61 -6.48 3.57
CA ALA A 37 -9.60 -7.07 2.68
C ALA A 37 -9.09 -7.10 1.24
N ALA A 38 -9.39 -8.21 0.56
CA ALA A 38 -9.11 -8.39 -0.86
C ALA A 38 -10.12 -7.63 -1.73
N ASP A 39 -11.37 -7.59 -1.27
CA ASP A 39 -12.38 -6.72 -1.84
C ASP A 39 -12.15 -5.27 -1.39
N LEU A 40 -12.59 -4.34 -2.23
CA LEU A 40 -12.74 -2.94 -1.84
C LEU A 40 -14.08 -2.73 -1.15
N ASP A 41 -14.70 -3.79 -0.64
CA ASP A 41 -16.05 -3.67 -0.17
C ASP A 41 -16.06 -2.85 1.11
N GLY A 42 -16.89 -1.81 1.10
CA GLY A 42 -16.96 -0.86 2.18
C GLY A 42 -17.38 -1.52 3.49
N GLY A 43 -17.97 -2.73 3.46
CA GLY A 43 -18.55 -3.36 4.64
C GLY A 43 -19.47 -2.39 5.37
N VAL A 44 -19.43 -2.39 6.70
CA VAL A 44 -20.20 -1.46 7.53
C VAL A 44 -19.61 -0.06 7.42
N LEU A 45 -20.34 0.89 6.82
CA LEU A 45 -19.96 2.31 6.77
C LEU A 45 -19.80 2.88 8.18
N LEU A 46 -18.70 3.58 8.43
CA LEU A 46 -18.50 4.29 9.69
C LEU A 46 -19.37 5.56 9.72
N ALA A 47 -19.68 6.05 10.93
CA ALA A 47 -20.57 7.19 11.12
C ALA A 47 -20.10 8.47 10.40
N ASP A 48 -18.79 8.63 10.23
CA ASP A 48 -18.19 9.76 9.53
C ASP A 48 -18.01 9.52 8.01
N GLU A 49 -18.24 8.30 7.54
CA GLU A 49 -18.24 7.94 6.11
C GLU A 49 -19.64 8.02 5.51
N ALA A 50 -20.67 7.70 6.30
CA ALA A 50 -22.07 7.66 5.85
C ALA A 50 -22.57 8.97 5.20
N PRO A 51 -22.24 10.18 5.70
CA PRO A 51 -22.68 11.44 5.07
C PRO A 51 -22.04 11.71 3.70
N LEU A 52 -20.94 11.00 3.38
CA LEU A 52 -20.20 11.14 2.13
C LEU A 52 -20.48 10.00 1.15
N ALA A 53 -21.28 9.01 1.57
CA ALA A 53 -21.70 7.92 0.71
C ALA A 53 -22.59 8.46 -0.40
N PRO A 54 -22.40 8.02 -1.66
CA PRO A 54 -23.31 8.34 -2.74
C PRO A 54 -24.74 7.92 -2.40
N GLY A 55 -25.73 8.55 -3.04
CA GLY A 55 -27.13 8.14 -2.91
C GLY A 55 -27.38 6.72 -3.46
N PRO A 56 -28.52 6.09 -3.13
CA PRO A 56 -28.88 4.77 -3.67
C PRO A 56 -28.95 4.78 -5.21
N ASP A 57 -29.39 5.90 -5.79
CA ASP A 57 -29.53 6.08 -7.24
C ASP A 57 -28.26 6.63 -7.90
N ALA A 58 -27.16 6.77 -7.15
CA ALA A 58 -25.91 7.26 -7.69
C ALA A 58 -25.34 6.26 -8.72
N PRO A 59 -24.73 6.74 -9.82
CA PRO A 59 -24.12 5.84 -10.80
C PRO A 59 -23.07 4.94 -10.14
N GLN A 60 -22.95 3.71 -10.60
CA GLN A 60 -22.10 2.68 -9.97
C GLN A 60 -20.63 3.09 -9.80
N GLY A 61 -20.10 3.93 -10.69
CA GLY A 61 -18.76 4.46 -10.51
C GLY A 61 -18.56 5.43 -9.36
N GLU A 62 -19.60 6.15 -8.95
CA GLU A 62 -19.54 7.01 -7.76
C GLU A 62 -19.32 6.15 -6.52
N TRP A 63 -20.01 5.00 -6.48
CA TRP A 63 -19.84 3.97 -5.46
C TRP A 63 -18.46 3.32 -5.51
N ALA A 64 -17.96 2.95 -6.70
CA ALA A 64 -16.62 2.38 -6.84
C ALA A 64 -15.53 3.35 -6.35
N PHE A 65 -15.62 4.63 -6.73
CA PHE A 65 -14.69 5.67 -6.28
C PHE A 65 -14.82 5.97 -4.78
N PHE A 66 -16.03 5.93 -4.24
CA PHE A 66 -16.25 6.03 -2.79
C PHE A 66 -15.60 4.86 -2.04
N LYS A 67 -15.82 3.62 -2.48
CA LYS A 67 -15.18 2.41 -1.94
C LYS A 67 -13.66 2.50 -1.96
N LEU A 68 -13.08 2.98 -3.06
CA LEU A 68 -11.65 3.26 -3.16
C LEU A 68 -11.16 4.23 -2.09
N ARG A 69 -11.87 5.36 -1.90
CA ARG A 69 -11.50 6.37 -0.88
C ARG A 69 -11.57 5.82 0.54
N VAL A 70 -12.59 5.01 0.84
CA VAL A 70 -12.75 4.35 2.15
C VAL A 70 -11.64 3.32 2.39
N TRP A 71 -11.33 2.47 1.40
CA TRP A 71 -10.22 1.53 1.49
C TRP A 71 -8.89 2.24 1.68
N ARG A 72 -8.61 3.28 0.88
CA ARG A 72 -7.42 4.11 0.98
C ARG A 72 -7.25 4.68 2.38
N ARG A 73 -8.32 5.22 2.97
CA ARG A 73 -8.33 5.73 4.33
C ARG A 73 -7.99 4.64 5.35
N ALA A 74 -8.55 3.45 5.20
CA ALA A 74 -8.27 2.31 6.08
C ALA A 74 -6.79 1.88 6.02
N VAL A 75 -6.20 1.83 4.82
CA VAL A 75 -4.77 1.52 4.64
C VAL A 75 -3.87 2.60 5.25
N LEU A 76 -4.19 3.88 5.06
CA LEU A 76 -3.44 4.98 5.68
C LEU A 76 -3.52 4.96 7.22
N TRP A 77 -4.67 4.58 7.77
CA TRP A 77 -4.81 4.37 9.21
C TRP A 77 -3.88 3.24 9.71
N LEU A 78 -3.88 2.10 9.02
CA LEU A 78 -3.00 0.98 9.36
C LEU A 78 -1.52 1.36 9.22
N ALA A 79 -1.17 2.13 8.19
CA ALA A 79 0.17 2.66 8.01
C ALA A 79 0.59 3.54 9.20
N LEU A 80 -0.29 4.43 9.70
CA LEU A 80 0.00 5.24 10.90
C LEU A 80 0.21 4.39 12.16
N VAL A 81 -0.62 3.35 12.34
CA VAL A 81 -0.50 2.43 13.48
C VAL A 81 0.85 1.69 13.48
N ALA A 82 1.41 1.38 12.30
CA ALA A 82 2.73 0.78 12.18
C ALA A 82 3.87 1.82 12.28
N LEU A 83 3.68 2.99 11.66
CA LEU A 83 4.72 4.01 11.49
C LEU A 83 5.01 4.79 12.78
N VAL A 84 3.99 5.09 13.59
CA VAL A 84 4.20 5.86 14.84
C VAL A 84 5.05 5.10 15.86
N PRO A 85 4.79 3.82 16.21
CA PRO A 85 5.67 3.08 17.10
C PRO A 85 7.09 2.92 16.54
N MET A 86 7.22 2.69 15.23
CA MET A 86 8.52 2.63 14.56
C MET A 86 9.30 3.94 14.72
N LEU A 87 8.64 5.09 14.54
CA LEU A 87 9.26 6.40 14.75
C LEU A 87 9.71 6.63 16.18
N VAL A 88 8.94 6.17 17.17
CA VAL A 88 9.34 6.28 18.59
C VAL A 88 10.60 5.45 18.84
N VAL A 89 10.67 4.23 18.33
CA VAL A 89 11.86 3.36 18.47
C VAL A 89 13.06 3.98 17.76
N ASN A 90 12.88 4.51 16.54
CA ASN A 90 13.95 5.16 15.77
C ASN A 90 14.45 6.45 16.46
N LEU A 91 13.53 7.28 16.98
CA LEU A 91 13.88 8.46 17.77
C LEU A 91 14.72 8.09 19.00
N VAL A 92 14.29 7.09 19.78
CA VAL A 92 15.04 6.64 20.97
C VAL A 92 16.40 6.09 20.56
N SER A 93 16.46 5.27 19.51
CA SER A 93 17.73 4.73 19.00
C SER A 93 18.68 5.85 18.59
N THR A 94 18.19 6.83 17.82
CA THR A 94 18.98 7.99 17.39
C THR A 94 19.51 8.80 18.57
N ILE A 95 18.69 9.02 19.62
CA ILE A 95 19.13 9.74 20.83
C ILE A 95 20.21 8.95 21.58
N VAL A 96 20.06 7.63 21.70
CA VAL A 96 21.06 6.77 22.34
C VAL A 96 22.36 6.76 21.54
N ASP A 97 22.28 6.59 20.23
CA ASP A 97 23.44 6.58 19.33
C ASP A 97 24.17 7.93 19.32
N MET A 98 23.45 9.05 19.48
CA MET A 98 24.05 10.38 19.63
C MET A 98 24.68 10.62 21.01
N ALA A 99 24.18 9.95 22.04
CA ALA A 99 24.72 10.06 23.40
C ALA A 99 25.96 9.17 23.60
N ASP A 100 26.05 8.07 22.86
CA ASP A 100 27.18 7.16 22.86
C ASP A 100 28.25 7.65 21.87
N SER A 101 29.13 8.54 22.32
CA SER A 101 30.24 9.04 21.48
C SER A 101 31.40 8.05 21.35
N ASP A 102 31.35 6.90 22.04
CA ASP A 102 32.44 5.93 22.07
C ASP A 102 32.33 4.94 20.90
N PHE A 103 32.90 5.32 19.74
CA PHE A 103 33.12 4.41 18.61
C PHE A 103 34.30 3.44 18.86
N GLY A 104 34.38 2.85 20.05
CA GLY A 104 35.37 1.83 20.44
C GLY A 104 36.82 2.18 20.06
N ASP A 105 37.54 2.91 20.92
CA ASP A 105 38.94 3.35 20.74
C ASP A 105 39.29 4.09 19.42
N LEU A 106 38.39 4.15 18.45
CA LEU A 106 38.58 4.90 17.21
C LEU A 106 38.32 6.37 17.48
N ARG A 107 39.39 7.17 17.35
CA ARG A 107 39.29 8.63 17.37
C ARG A 107 38.60 9.12 16.10
N VAL A 108 37.30 9.37 16.19
CA VAL A 108 36.53 10.06 15.15
C VAL A 108 36.71 11.57 15.32
N ASP A 109 36.89 12.27 14.20
CA ASP A 109 36.98 13.73 14.19
C ASP A 109 35.67 14.37 14.71
N PRO A 110 35.69 15.32 15.66
CA PRO A 110 34.46 15.92 16.19
C PRO A 110 33.55 16.54 15.13
N ASP A 111 34.13 17.15 14.09
CA ASP A 111 33.38 17.75 12.98
C ASP A 111 32.67 16.66 12.17
N ALA A 112 33.36 15.55 11.90
CA ALA A 112 32.80 14.37 11.25
C ALA A 112 31.63 13.75 12.05
N LEU A 113 31.78 13.63 13.38
CA LEU A 113 30.72 13.14 14.25
C LEU A 113 29.49 14.06 14.22
N SER A 114 29.70 15.38 14.23
CA SER A 114 28.60 16.36 14.14
C SER A 114 27.85 16.24 12.80
N ALA A 115 28.57 16.00 11.70
CA ALA A 115 27.97 15.81 10.38
C ALA A 115 27.14 14.52 10.31
N MET A 116 27.64 13.41 10.88
CA MET A 116 26.89 12.16 10.98
C MET A 116 25.61 12.35 11.78
N ASN A 117 25.69 13.01 12.94
CA ASN A 117 24.53 13.30 13.78
C ASN A 117 23.51 14.18 13.04
N ALA A 118 23.97 15.19 12.29
CA ALA A 118 23.10 16.02 11.47
C ALA A 118 22.39 15.20 10.36
N LEU A 119 23.09 14.26 9.72
CA LEU A 119 22.51 13.37 8.71
C LEU A 119 21.46 12.43 9.34
N SER A 120 21.75 11.83 10.49
CA SER A 120 20.79 10.97 11.21
C SER A 120 19.54 11.76 11.62
N LEU A 121 19.69 12.98 12.14
CA LEU A 121 18.57 13.86 12.47
C LEU A 121 17.77 14.27 11.23
N LEU A 122 18.43 14.48 10.09
CA LEU A 122 17.76 14.76 8.82
C LEU A 122 16.89 13.57 8.38
N LEU A 123 17.42 12.34 8.45
CA LEU A 123 16.66 11.13 8.10
C LEU A 123 15.45 10.95 9.02
N LEU A 124 15.63 11.14 10.32
CA LEU A 124 14.53 11.10 11.29
C LEU A 124 13.48 12.18 10.99
N ALA A 125 13.90 13.40 10.64
CA ALA A 125 12.98 14.48 10.26
C ALA A 125 12.19 14.14 8.99
N LEU A 126 12.80 13.44 8.02
CA LEU A 126 12.11 12.96 6.83
C LEU A 126 11.05 11.89 7.16
N ASP A 127 11.36 10.94 8.04
CA ASP A 127 10.40 9.92 8.47
C ASP A 127 9.24 10.54 9.30
N VAL A 128 9.53 11.55 10.12
CA VAL A 128 8.49 12.37 10.79
C VAL A 128 7.63 13.11 9.76
N GLY A 129 8.26 13.69 8.73
CA GLY A 129 7.58 14.32 7.60
C GLY A 129 6.63 13.35 6.89
N LEU A 130 7.04 12.10 6.69
CA LEU A 130 6.20 11.03 6.17
C LEU A 130 4.99 10.77 7.07
N ALA A 131 5.18 10.64 8.39
CA ALA A 131 4.08 10.43 9.34
C ALA A 131 3.04 11.56 9.27
N VAL A 132 3.50 12.81 9.25
CA VAL A 132 2.63 13.99 9.15
C VAL A 132 1.93 14.00 7.79
N GLY A 133 2.62 13.62 6.71
CA GLY A 133 2.05 13.44 5.37
C GLY A 133 0.93 12.41 5.33
N VAL A 134 1.16 11.22 5.90
CA VAL A 134 0.17 10.14 6.01
C VAL A 134 -1.02 10.58 6.87
N LEU A 135 -0.79 11.24 8.01
CA LEU A 135 -1.85 11.76 8.88
C LEU A 135 -2.68 12.83 8.17
N THR A 136 -2.04 13.73 7.44
CA THR A 136 -2.70 14.77 6.64
C THR A 136 -3.52 14.12 5.52
N ALA A 137 -2.96 13.12 4.84
CA ALA A 137 -3.65 12.38 3.79
C ALA A 137 -4.86 11.61 4.34
N TYR A 138 -4.72 10.99 5.53
CA TYR A 138 -5.78 10.30 6.26
C TYR A 138 -6.91 11.26 6.67
N ARG A 139 -6.58 12.44 7.22
CA ARG A 139 -7.59 13.44 7.60
C ARG A 139 -8.29 14.06 6.39
N ARG A 140 -7.56 14.30 5.32
CA ARG A 140 -8.07 14.91 4.06
C ARG A 140 -8.48 13.87 3.02
N TRP A 141 -8.88 12.67 3.45
CA TRP A 141 -9.19 11.54 2.58
C TRP A 141 -10.30 11.83 1.56
N ALA A 142 -11.27 12.69 1.91
CA ALA A 142 -12.34 13.10 0.99
C ALA A 142 -11.81 13.89 -0.22
N SER A 143 -10.73 14.66 -0.05
CA SER A 143 -10.09 15.48 -1.09
C SER A 143 -8.96 14.73 -1.81
N TRP A 144 -9.33 13.77 -2.67
CA TRP A 144 -8.39 12.82 -3.30
C TRP A 144 -7.15 13.50 -3.92
N ARG A 145 -7.32 14.52 -4.76
CA ARG A 145 -6.21 15.22 -5.44
C ARG A 145 -5.17 15.81 -4.48
N ARG A 146 -5.62 16.48 -3.42
CA ARG A 146 -4.72 17.11 -2.43
C ARG A 146 -4.04 16.03 -1.58
N SER A 147 -4.81 15.05 -1.13
CA SER A 147 -4.31 13.93 -0.31
C SER A 147 -3.25 13.11 -1.06
N ARG A 148 -3.46 12.84 -2.35
CA ARG A 148 -2.49 12.15 -3.22
C ARG A 148 -1.17 12.91 -3.35
N ARG A 149 -1.23 14.21 -3.66
CA ARG A 149 -0.02 15.04 -3.83
C ARG A 149 0.81 15.10 -2.55
N VAL A 150 0.16 15.34 -1.41
CA VAL A 150 0.85 15.36 -0.10
C VAL A 150 1.53 14.02 0.15
N LEU A 151 0.79 12.92 0.02
CA LEU A 151 1.31 11.58 0.28
C LEU A 151 2.49 11.22 -0.63
N PHE A 152 2.38 11.52 -1.94
CA PHE A 152 3.42 11.26 -2.92
C PHE A 152 4.73 11.99 -2.57
N TRP A 153 4.67 13.29 -2.30
CA TRP A 153 5.87 14.08 -2.01
C TRP A 153 6.51 13.70 -0.68
N THR A 154 5.72 13.50 0.39
CA THR A 154 6.29 13.08 1.67
C THR A 154 6.89 11.68 1.61
N TRP A 155 6.26 10.77 0.86
CA TRP A 155 6.82 9.44 0.60
C TRP A 155 8.11 9.53 -0.21
N LEU A 156 8.12 10.31 -1.30
CA LEU A 156 9.29 10.43 -2.16
C LEU A 156 10.49 11.00 -1.39
N LEU A 157 10.29 12.02 -0.58
CA LEU A 157 11.35 12.62 0.25
C LEU A 157 11.89 11.63 1.29
N ALA A 158 11.01 10.93 2.01
CA ALA A 158 11.43 9.93 3.01
C ALA A 158 12.08 8.69 2.38
N PHE A 159 11.64 8.30 1.19
CA PHE A 159 12.23 7.19 0.44
C PHE A 159 13.59 7.57 -0.15
N ALA A 160 13.71 8.74 -0.79
CA ALA A 160 14.93 9.18 -1.46
C ALA A 160 16.00 9.71 -0.48
N GLY A 161 15.60 10.25 0.67
CA GLY A 161 16.49 10.82 1.69
C GLY A 161 17.70 9.94 2.01
N PRO A 162 17.51 8.68 2.44
CA PRO A 162 18.60 7.73 2.72
C PRO A 162 19.58 7.55 1.55
N PHE A 163 19.09 7.54 0.31
CA PHE A 163 19.97 7.41 -0.86
C PHE A 163 20.79 8.68 -1.09
N VAL A 164 20.21 9.84 -0.81
CA VAL A 164 20.93 11.13 -0.90
C VAL A 164 21.98 11.24 0.20
N THR A 165 21.64 10.85 1.44
CA THR A 165 22.61 10.86 2.55
C THR A 165 23.72 9.84 2.35
N ALA A 166 23.44 8.71 1.70
CA ALA A 166 24.44 7.71 1.33
C ALA A 166 25.49 8.20 0.32
N LEU A 167 25.26 9.32 -0.37
CA LEU A 167 26.28 9.95 -1.22
C LEU A 167 27.37 10.66 -0.40
N PHE A 168 27.17 10.83 0.91
CA PHE A 168 28.16 11.42 1.79
C PHE A 168 29.37 10.47 1.94
N PRO A 169 30.59 10.93 1.64
CA PRO A 169 31.76 10.06 1.60
C PRO A 169 32.22 9.69 3.03
N ALA A 170 31.86 8.49 3.51
CA ALA A 170 32.26 8.00 4.84
C ALA A 170 33.79 8.06 5.08
N ARG A 171 34.62 7.97 4.03
CA ARG A 171 36.08 8.15 4.13
C ARG A 171 36.52 9.51 4.67
N ALA A 172 35.70 10.55 4.51
CA ALA A 172 35.98 11.88 5.03
C ALA A 172 35.95 11.93 6.57
N LEU A 173 35.38 10.91 7.21
CA LEU A 173 35.28 10.79 8.67
C LEU A 173 36.58 10.26 9.31
N ALA A 174 37.45 9.65 8.52
CA ALA A 174 38.70 9.06 8.96
C ALA A 174 39.81 10.12 8.90
N GLY A 175 39.98 10.86 10.00
CA GLY A 175 40.95 11.95 10.15
C GLY A 175 42.29 11.65 9.46
N GLY A 176 42.72 12.56 8.57
CA GLY A 176 43.81 12.33 7.63
C GLY A 176 45.11 11.87 8.30
N GLY A 177 45.54 10.64 8.02
CA GLY A 177 46.82 10.14 8.54
C GLY A 177 47.12 8.67 8.26
N ASN A 178 46.11 7.82 8.05
CA ASN A 178 46.31 6.40 7.74
C ASN A 178 45.37 5.94 6.62
N GLU A 179 45.93 5.72 5.42
CA GLU A 179 45.19 5.24 4.24
C GLU A 179 44.46 3.91 4.50
N GLY A 180 45.06 3.01 5.29
CA GLY A 180 44.44 1.74 5.67
C GLY A 180 43.19 1.91 6.53
N ALA A 181 43.24 2.85 7.49
CA ALA A 181 42.09 3.17 8.34
C ALA A 181 40.96 3.83 7.52
N GLN A 182 41.30 4.73 6.59
CA GLN A 182 40.33 5.34 5.67
C GLN A 182 39.63 4.32 4.78
N MET A 183 40.38 3.36 4.24
CA MET A 183 39.82 2.27 3.44
C MET A 183 38.88 1.39 4.25
N LEU A 184 39.28 1.01 5.47
CA LEU A 184 38.47 0.19 6.37
C LEU A 184 37.17 0.89 6.77
N ILE A 185 37.24 2.16 7.17
CA ILE A 185 36.06 2.98 7.50
C ILE A 185 35.15 3.15 6.29
N GLY A 186 35.73 3.36 5.10
CA GLY A 186 34.95 3.42 3.85
C GLY A 186 34.20 2.12 3.56
N LEU A 187 34.85 0.96 3.73
CA LEU A 187 34.24 -0.35 3.51
C LEU A 187 33.15 -0.66 4.55
N LEU A 188 33.40 -0.37 5.82
CA LEU A 188 32.42 -0.54 6.90
C LEU A 188 31.22 0.39 6.67
N GLY A 189 31.46 1.66 6.37
CA GLY A 189 30.42 2.63 6.05
C GLY A 189 29.57 2.20 4.86
N ALA A 190 30.19 1.72 3.77
CA ALA A 190 29.46 1.21 2.61
C ALA A 190 28.60 -0.02 2.95
N THR A 191 29.09 -0.90 3.82
CA THR A 191 28.36 -2.09 4.26
C THR A 191 27.15 -1.72 5.14
N LEU A 192 27.32 -0.77 6.07
CA LEU A 192 26.25 -0.25 6.91
C LEU A 192 25.17 0.45 6.09
N VAL A 193 25.58 1.33 5.17
CA VAL A 193 24.68 2.02 4.23
C VAL A 193 23.92 1.01 3.38
N PHE A 194 24.59 -0.03 2.86
CA PHE A 194 23.90 -1.08 2.11
C PHE A 194 22.85 -1.80 2.97
N ALA A 195 23.20 -2.17 4.21
CA ALA A 195 22.29 -2.84 5.13
C ALA A 195 21.06 -1.97 5.48
N GLU A 196 21.23 -0.65 5.57
CA GLU A 196 20.15 0.30 5.84
C GLU A 196 19.25 0.55 4.60
N LEU A 197 19.86 0.72 3.42
CA LEU A 197 19.13 1.04 2.19
C LEU A 197 18.41 -0.16 1.58
N ALA A 198 18.99 -1.36 1.72
CA ALA A 198 18.45 -2.56 1.09
C ALA A 198 16.97 -2.79 1.47
N PRO A 199 16.56 -2.83 2.76
CA PRO A 199 15.16 -2.96 3.15
C PRO A 199 14.22 -1.94 2.48
N LYS A 200 14.65 -0.68 2.38
CA LYS A 200 13.85 0.38 1.74
C LYS A 200 13.68 0.11 0.24
N ALA A 201 14.75 -0.20 -0.47
CA ALA A 201 14.69 -0.56 -1.90
C ALA A 201 13.79 -1.78 -2.14
N ILE A 202 13.89 -2.80 -1.28
CA ILE A 202 13.13 -4.05 -1.39
C ILE A 202 11.64 -3.82 -1.13
N SER A 203 11.29 -2.89 -0.25
CA SER A 203 9.89 -2.57 0.04
C SER A 203 9.12 -2.01 -1.17
N LEU A 204 9.84 -1.53 -2.20
CA LEU A 204 9.24 -0.88 -3.35
C LEU A 204 8.36 -1.84 -4.17
N ILE A 205 8.91 -3.01 -4.50
CA ILE A 205 8.25 -3.99 -5.34
C ILE A 205 6.99 -4.59 -4.69
N PRO A 206 6.99 -5.07 -3.41
CA PRO A 206 5.78 -5.59 -2.77
C PRO A 206 4.69 -4.52 -2.60
N GLY A 207 5.06 -3.25 -2.35
CA GLY A 207 4.10 -2.14 -2.33
C GLY A 207 3.44 -1.92 -3.70
N LEU A 208 4.24 -1.91 -4.78
CA LEU A 208 3.75 -1.77 -6.15
C LEU A 208 2.89 -2.96 -6.59
N LEU A 209 3.30 -4.20 -6.27
CA LEU A 209 2.53 -5.41 -6.55
C LEU A 209 1.19 -5.40 -5.82
N ARG A 210 1.17 -4.98 -4.55
CA ARG A 210 -0.06 -4.83 -3.79
C ARG A 210 -0.98 -3.76 -4.38
N ALA A 211 -0.42 -2.63 -4.82
CA ALA A 211 -1.15 -1.60 -5.56
C ALA A 211 -1.76 -2.16 -6.84
N ALA A 212 -0.99 -2.88 -7.66
CA ALA A 212 -1.46 -3.48 -8.90
C ALA A 212 -2.59 -4.50 -8.68
N VAL A 213 -2.47 -5.33 -7.65
CA VAL A 213 -3.52 -6.27 -7.26
C VAL A 213 -4.80 -5.54 -6.84
N SER A 214 -4.69 -4.46 -6.05
CA SER A 214 -5.85 -3.61 -5.72
C SER A 214 -6.44 -2.92 -6.95
N ALA A 215 -5.59 -2.45 -7.86
CA ALA A 215 -6.01 -1.81 -9.10
C ALA A 215 -6.78 -2.78 -10.01
N LYS A 216 -6.41 -4.07 -10.02
CA LYS A 216 -7.15 -5.09 -10.77
C LYS A 216 -8.58 -5.28 -10.26
N VAL A 217 -8.83 -5.11 -8.96
CA VAL A 217 -10.20 -5.15 -8.41
C VAL A 217 -11.01 -3.92 -8.82
N LEU A 218 -10.38 -2.75 -8.93
CA LEU A 218 -11.03 -1.54 -9.44
C LEU A 218 -11.36 -1.64 -10.93
N PHE A 219 -10.42 -2.16 -11.71
CA PHE A 219 -10.48 -2.17 -13.17
C PHE A 219 -10.37 -3.61 -13.70
N PRO A 220 -11.39 -4.47 -13.47
CA PRO A 220 -11.33 -5.89 -13.83
C PRO A 220 -11.18 -6.12 -15.34
N ARG A 221 -11.66 -5.16 -16.16
CA ARG A 221 -11.51 -5.21 -17.62
C ARG A 221 -10.14 -4.78 -18.12
N SER A 222 -9.37 -4.03 -17.33
CA SER A 222 -8.02 -3.62 -17.72
C SER A 222 -7.03 -4.77 -17.55
N GLY A 223 -6.24 -5.02 -18.60
CA GLY A 223 -5.13 -5.98 -18.56
C GLY A 223 -3.86 -5.39 -17.94
N ALA A 224 -3.73 -4.06 -17.84
CA ALA A 224 -2.50 -3.39 -17.44
C ALA A 224 -2.02 -3.75 -16.01
N PRO A 225 -2.89 -3.80 -14.97
CA PRO A 225 -2.46 -4.23 -13.64
C PRO A 225 -1.93 -5.66 -13.61
N GLY A 226 -2.55 -6.57 -14.37
CA GLY A 226 -2.13 -7.97 -14.43
C GLY A 226 -0.77 -8.14 -15.11
N TRP A 227 -0.50 -7.38 -16.18
CA TRP A 227 0.83 -7.34 -16.80
C TRP A 227 1.89 -6.78 -15.88
N LEU A 228 1.58 -5.70 -15.14
CA LEU A 228 2.49 -5.16 -14.14
C LEU A 228 2.85 -6.20 -13.07
N ILE A 229 1.87 -6.97 -12.57
CA ILE A 229 2.11 -8.08 -11.64
C ILE A 229 3.03 -9.14 -12.27
N ARG A 230 2.75 -9.53 -13.51
CA ARG A 230 3.51 -10.56 -14.23
C ARG A 230 4.97 -10.16 -14.46
N LEU A 231 5.24 -8.88 -14.72
CA LEU A 231 6.58 -8.35 -14.94
C LEU A 231 7.34 -8.10 -13.63
N ALA A 232 6.69 -7.57 -12.60
CA ALA A 232 7.33 -7.21 -11.35
C ALA A 232 7.63 -8.40 -10.43
N ALA A 233 6.82 -9.48 -10.48
CA ALA A 233 6.98 -10.62 -9.58
C ALA A 233 8.33 -11.37 -9.71
N PRO A 234 8.90 -11.62 -10.91
CA PRO A 234 10.24 -12.19 -11.04
C PRO A 234 11.35 -11.34 -10.43
N PHE A 235 11.29 -10.01 -10.57
CA PHE A 235 12.25 -9.11 -9.93
C PHE A 235 12.10 -9.15 -8.41
N TYR A 236 10.87 -9.22 -7.90
CA TYR A 236 10.62 -9.39 -6.47
C TYR A 236 11.20 -10.71 -5.95
N LEU A 237 11.02 -11.80 -6.70
CA LEU A 237 11.58 -13.12 -6.36
C LEU A 237 13.11 -13.07 -6.23
N LEU A 238 13.80 -12.52 -7.24
CA LEU A 238 15.26 -12.40 -7.22
C LEU A 238 15.73 -11.57 -6.03
N LEU A 239 15.04 -10.46 -5.77
CA LEU A 239 15.39 -9.54 -4.69
C LEU A 239 15.20 -10.17 -3.31
N VAL A 240 14.05 -10.83 -3.07
CA VAL A 240 13.80 -11.59 -1.84
C VAL A 240 14.85 -12.68 -1.65
N PHE A 241 15.20 -13.39 -2.72
CA PHE A 241 16.21 -14.45 -2.66
C PHE A 241 17.56 -13.91 -2.18
N VAL A 242 18.08 -12.87 -2.83
CA VAL A 242 19.38 -12.25 -2.48
C VAL A 242 19.40 -11.76 -1.03
N VAL A 243 18.31 -11.16 -0.57
CA VAL A 243 18.24 -10.55 0.77
C VAL A 243 18.17 -11.61 1.84
N MET A 244 17.38 -12.65 1.61
CA MET A 244 17.24 -13.77 2.54
C MET A 244 18.50 -14.66 2.59
N LEU A 245 19.40 -14.57 1.60
CA LEU A 245 20.71 -15.20 1.70
C LEU A 245 21.57 -14.58 2.80
N VAL A 246 21.48 -13.28 3.08
CA VAL A 246 22.31 -12.63 4.11
C VAL A 246 22.15 -13.29 5.49
N PRO A 247 20.94 -13.36 6.10
CA PRO A 247 20.79 -14.00 7.41
C PRO A 247 21.11 -15.49 7.37
N TYR A 248 20.89 -16.18 6.24
CA TYR A 248 21.31 -17.57 6.06
C TYR A 248 22.83 -17.73 6.10
N GLN A 249 23.58 -16.91 5.38
CA GLN A 249 25.04 -16.96 5.33
C GLN A 249 25.68 -16.59 6.68
N VAL A 250 25.08 -15.64 7.42
CA VAL A 250 25.61 -15.24 8.72
C VAL A 250 25.32 -16.29 9.80
N SER A 251 24.16 -16.93 9.77
CA SER A 251 23.75 -17.86 10.84
C SER A 251 24.03 -19.35 10.58
N GLY A 252 24.07 -19.76 9.30
CA GLY A 252 24.10 -21.17 8.90
C GLY A 252 22.85 -21.98 9.29
N SER A 253 21.80 -21.36 9.82
CA SER A 253 20.65 -22.07 10.39
C SER A 253 19.66 -22.55 9.32
N PRO A 254 19.19 -23.81 9.37
CA PRO A 254 18.23 -24.35 8.42
C PRO A 254 16.86 -23.66 8.50
N LEU A 255 16.54 -22.96 9.60
CA LEU A 255 15.30 -22.19 9.74
C LEU A 255 15.23 -21.06 8.70
N PHE A 256 16.36 -20.42 8.38
CA PHE A 256 16.40 -19.39 7.33
C PHE A 256 16.20 -19.96 5.93
N VAL A 257 16.55 -21.24 5.69
CA VAL A 257 16.26 -21.91 4.41
C VAL A 257 14.76 -22.09 4.24
N VAL A 258 14.05 -22.55 5.29
CA VAL A 258 12.60 -22.68 5.25
C VAL A 258 11.93 -21.31 5.06
N ALA A 259 12.41 -20.29 5.76
CA ALA A 259 11.94 -18.92 5.60
C ALA A 259 12.15 -18.40 4.16
N LEU A 260 13.34 -18.59 3.60
CA LEU A 260 13.71 -18.25 2.23
C LEU A 260 12.76 -18.91 1.22
N LEU A 261 12.57 -20.24 1.31
CA LEU A 261 11.70 -20.98 0.40
C LEU A 261 10.25 -20.50 0.48
N ALA A 262 9.74 -20.25 1.69
CA ALA A 262 8.39 -19.73 1.89
C ALA A 262 8.22 -18.31 1.30
N PHE A 263 9.17 -17.40 1.54
CA PHE A 263 9.14 -16.06 0.98
C PHE A 263 9.34 -16.04 -0.54
N CYS A 264 10.11 -16.96 -1.12
CA CYS A 264 10.27 -17.10 -2.58
C CYS A 264 9.04 -17.75 -3.24
N ALA A 265 8.33 -18.65 -2.55
CA ALA A 265 7.12 -19.26 -3.08
C ALA A 265 5.99 -18.22 -3.29
N ALA A 266 5.93 -17.18 -2.46
CA ALA A 266 4.95 -16.10 -2.57
C ALA A 266 4.97 -15.34 -3.93
N PRO A 267 6.11 -14.76 -4.39
CA PRO A 267 6.21 -14.14 -5.70
C PRO A 267 6.08 -15.14 -6.86
N VAL A 268 6.50 -16.41 -6.70
CA VAL A 268 6.25 -17.44 -7.72
C VAL A 268 4.76 -17.65 -7.92
N TRP A 269 4.00 -17.77 -6.83
CA TRP A 269 2.54 -17.86 -6.88
C TRP A 269 1.93 -16.64 -7.56
N LEU A 270 2.38 -15.44 -7.17
CA LEU A 270 1.91 -14.19 -7.74
C LEU A 270 2.22 -14.06 -9.24
N TRP A 271 3.40 -14.50 -9.68
CA TRP A 271 3.78 -14.53 -11.09
C TRP A 271 2.85 -15.43 -11.92
N ARG A 272 2.54 -16.63 -11.40
CA ARG A 272 1.59 -17.56 -12.04
C ARG A 272 0.19 -16.97 -12.08
N SER A 273 -0.29 -16.40 -10.98
CA SER A 273 -1.60 -15.74 -10.92
C SER A 273 -1.68 -14.50 -11.82
N GLY A 274 -0.56 -13.78 -12.03
CA GLY A 274 -0.48 -12.62 -12.91
C GLY A 274 -0.94 -12.91 -14.34
N GLY A 275 -0.71 -14.14 -14.84
CA GLY A 275 -1.21 -14.55 -16.16
C GLY A 275 -2.74 -14.63 -16.24
N ALA A 276 -3.41 -15.07 -15.16
CA ALA A 276 -4.87 -15.06 -15.09
C ALA A 276 -5.40 -13.62 -14.88
N LEU A 277 -4.73 -12.84 -14.04
CA LEU A 277 -5.11 -11.44 -13.75
C LEU A 277 -4.85 -10.48 -14.93
N ALA A 278 -4.00 -10.84 -15.89
CA ALA A 278 -3.76 -10.04 -17.10
C ALA A 278 -4.92 -10.13 -18.11
N LYS A 279 -5.77 -11.16 -18.00
CA LYS A 279 -6.94 -11.28 -18.87
C LYS A 279 -8.04 -10.30 -18.40
N PRO A 280 -8.78 -9.67 -19.33
CA PRO A 280 -10.04 -9.02 -18.99
C PRO A 280 -10.99 -10.06 -18.39
N THR A 281 -11.52 -9.80 -17.20
CA THR A 281 -12.42 -10.72 -16.49
C THR A 281 -13.64 -9.97 -15.96
N SER A 282 -14.67 -10.72 -15.59
CA SER A 282 -15.78 -10.16 -14.81
C SER A 282 -15.26 -9.65 -13.44
N LEU A 283 -16.03 -8.76 -12.81
CA LEU A 283 -15.70 -8.24 -11.48
C LEU A 283 -15.65 -9.37 -10.43
N GLU A 284 -16.60 -10.30 -10.49
CA GLU A 284 -16.69 -11.44 -9.56
C GLU A 284 -15.47 -12.36 -9.68
N ASP A 285 -15.08 -12.70 -10.92
CA ASP A 285 -13.90 -13.52 -11.19
C ASP A 285 -12.60 -12.82 -10.75
N ALA A 286 -12.51 -11.50 -10.98
CA ALA A 286 -11.37 -10.70 -10.55
C ALA A 286 -11.23 -10.70 -9.03
N VAL A 287 -12.33 -10.47 -8.30
CA VAL A 287 -12.35 -10.49 -6.83
C VAL A 287 -11.98 -11.87 -6.29
N ALA A 288 -12.55 -12.95 -6.86
CA ALA A 288 -12.24 -14.31 -6.46
C ALA A 288 -10.76 -14.66 -6.70
N ALA A 289 -10.22 -14.32 -7.87
CA ALA A 289 -8.82 -14.54 -8.21
C ALA A 289 -7.87 -13.74 -7.30
N VAL A 290 -8.18 -12.48 -7.02
CA VAL A 290 -7.39 -11.62 -6.13
C VAL A 290 -7.44 -12.12 -4.69
N ARG A 291 -8.62 -12.52 -4.19
CA ARG A 291 -8.78 -13.07 -2.84
C ARG A 291 -7.97 -14.33 -2.65
N ARG A 292 -8.03 -15.27 -3.60
CA ARG A 292 -7.22 -16.49 -3.60
C ARG A 292 -5.72 -16.15 -3.62
N THR A 293 -5.31 -15.22 -4.48
CA THR A 293 -3.91 -14.82 -4.61
C THR A 293 -3.37 -14.20 -3.33
N ARG A 294 -4.11 -13.29 -2.70
CA ARG A 294 -3.73 -12.66 -1.43
C ARG A 294 -3.70 -13.64 -0.27
N LEU A 295 -4.65 -14.57 -0.21
CA LEU A 295 -4.69 -15.58 0.85
C LEU A 295 -3.45 -16.48 0.79
N VAL A 296 -3.12 -17.03 -0.38
CA VAL A 296 -1.94 -17.89 -0.54
C VAL A 296 -0.66 -17.11 -0.26
N GLN A 297 -0.53 -15.90 -0.80
CA GLN A 297 0.62 -15.03 -0.55
C GLN A 297 0.77 -14.69 0.94
N GLY A 298 -0.34 -14.36 1.62
CA GLY A 298 -0.36 -14.06 3.05
C GLY A 298 0.05 -15.26 3.90
N LEU A 299 -0.41 -16.46 3.56
CA LEU A 299 -0.01 -17.69 4.24
C LEU A 299 1.49 -17.98 4.05
N LEU A 300 1.99 -17.91 2.81
CA LEU A 300 3.41 -18.16 2.51
C LEU A 300 4.33 -17.14 3.21
N ASN A 301 3.99 -15.86 3.15
CA ASN A 301 4.73 -14.82 3.87
C ASN A 301 4.63 -14.97 5.40
N GLY A 302 3.47 -15.39 5.92
CA GLY A 302 3.27 -15.65 7.34
C GLY A 302 4.15 -16.81 7.83
N VAL A 303 4.20 -17.91 7.09
CA VAL A 303 5.11 -19.03 7.35
C VAL A 303 6.56 -18.55 7.30
N GLY A 304 6.94 -17.83 6.24
CA GLY A 304 8.29 -17.26 6.10
C GLY A 304 8.69 -16.39 7.28
N LEU A 305 7.78 -15.52 7.75
CA LEU A 305 8.01 -14.63 8.89
C LEU A 305 8.18 -15.40 10.20
N VAL A 306 7.36 -16.43 10.45
CA VAL A 306 7.49 -17.27 11.66
C VAL A 306 8.85 -17.96 11.70
N PHE A 307 9.29 -18.56 10.60
CA PHE A 307 10.61 -19.21 10.53
C PHE A 307 11.76 -18.22 10.57
N LEU A 308 11.61 -17.02 9.99
CA LEU A 308 12.60 -15.95 10.10
C LEU A 308 12.78 -15.52 11.56
N VAL A 309 11.69 -15.24 12.28
CA VAL A 309 11.75 -14.83 13.68
C VAL A 309 12.33 -15.95 14.56
N ALA A 310 11.89 -17.20 14.36
CA ALA A 310 12.46 -18.34 15.07
C ALA A 310 13.97 -18.49 14.78
N GLY A 311 14.38 -18.30 13.52
CA GLY A 311 15.78 -18.28 13.09
C GLY A 311 16.59 -17.23 13.84
N VAL A 312 16.13 -15.98 13.85
CA VAL A 312 16.81 -14.87 14.53
C VAL A 312 16.93 -15.14 16.03
N VAL A 313 15.85 -15.54 16.71
CA VAL A 313 15.84 -15.83 18.15
C VAL A 313 16.76 -17.00 18.51
N SER A 314 16.87 -18.00 17.62
CA SER A 314 17.74 -19.17 17.83
C SER A 314 19.22 -18.92 17.51
N SER A 315 19.53 -17.85 16.79
CA SER A 315 20.87 -17.58 16.27
C SER A 315 21.67 -16.71 17.25
N PRO A 316 23.01 -16.85 17.31
CA PRO A 316 23.88 -16.00 18.11
C PRO A 316 24.07 -14.59 17.50
N LEU A 317 23.11 -14.13 16.69
CA LEU A 317 23.19 -12.83 16.05
C LEU A 317 23.06 -11.73 17.10
N PRO A 318 23.90 -10.68 17.06
CA PRO A 318 23.80 -9.52 17.95
C PRO A 318 22.64 -8.59 17.58
N VAL A 319 21.53 -9.14 17.08
CA VAL A 319 20.35 -8.37 16.68
C VAL A 319 19.35 -8.42 17.83
N GLY A 320 19.25 -7.31 18.56
CA GLY A 320 18.25 -7.19 19.62
C GLY A 320 16.83 -7.36 19.09
N PRO A 321 15.90 -7.95 19.87
CA PRO A 321 14.52 -8.17 19.44
C PRO A 321 13.81 -6.87 19.01
N LEU A 322 14.19 -5.73 19.60
CA LEU A 322 13.67 -4.42 19.23
C LEU A 322 14.01 -4.03 17.79
N LYS A 323 15.21 -4.36 17.29
CA LYS A 323 15.62 -4.09 15.90
C LYS A 323 14.85 -4.95 14.90
N VAL A 324 14.48 -6.18 15.26
CA VAL A 324 13.61 -7.02 14.44
C VAL A 324 12.22 -6.40 14.34
N VAL A 325 11.66 -5.95 15.47
CA VAL A 325 10.35 -5.27 15.48
C VAL A 325 10.40 -3.97 14.67
N GLU A 326 11.45 -3.17 14.83
CA GLU A 326 11.70 -1.95 14.06
C GLU A 326 11.73 -2.24 12.54
N LEU A 327 12.49 -3.25 12.12
CA LEU A 327 12.59 -3.68 10.72
C LEU A 327 11.23 -4.12 10.18
N VAL A 328 10.49 -4.95 10.91
CA VAL A 328 9.18 -5.48 10.47
C VAL A 328 8.14 -4.36 10.39
N LEU A 329 8.08 -3.48 11.40
CA LEU A 329 7.15 -2.34 11.40
C LEU A 329 7.51 -1.32 10.31
N GLY A 330 8.79 -1.00 10.15
CA GLY A 330 9.29 -0.09 9.12
C GLY A 330 9.01 -0.61 7.71
N LEU A 331 9.32 -1.88 7.43
CA LEU A 331 9.02 -2.52 6.16
C LEU A 331 7.51 -2.57 5.90
N GLY A 332 6.72 -2.96 6.91
CA GLY A 332 5.26 -3.02 6.81
C GLY A 332 4.63 -1.66 6.52
N ALA A 333 5.03 -0.62 7.26
CA ALA A 333 4.57 0.75 7.06
C ALA A 333 4.91 1.25 5.64
N ASN A 334 6.15 1.06 5.18
CA ASN A 334 6.58 1.46 3.86
C ASN A 334 5.79 0.76 2.75
N VAL A 335 5.58 -0.55 2.85
CA VAL A 335 4.76 -1.31 1.90
C VAL A 335 3.33 -0.79 1.87
N LEU A 336 2.73 -0.48 3.03
CA LEU A 336 1.35 0.05 3.10
C LEU A 336 1.23 1.44 2.46
N VAL A 337 2.13 2.36 2.80
CA VAL A 337 2.15 3.72 2.21
C VAL A 337 2.34 3.64 0.71
N LEU A 338 3.33 2.87 0.26
CA LEU A 338 3.61 2.71 -1.16
C LEU A 338 2.46 2.03 -1.91
N SER A 339 1.74 1.11 -1.27
CA SER A 339 0.55 0.50 -1.87
C SER A 339 -0.52 1.55 -2.21
N VAL A 340 -0.67 2.57 -1.36
CA VAL A 340 -1.59 3.69 -1.64
C VAL A 340 -1.03 4.60 -2.72
N VAL A 341 0.25 4.98 -2.63
CA VAL A 341 0.91 5.85 -3.63
C VAL A 341 0.89 5.22 -5.01
N GLY A 342 1.26 3.95 -5.11
CA GLY A 342 1.25 3.17 -6.35
C GLY A 342 -0.16 3.01 -6.91
N LEU A 343 -1.17 2.77 -6.08
CA LEU A 343 -2.56 2.68 -6.54
C LEU A 343 -3.06 4.03 -7.07
N ASP A 344 -2.79 5.10 -6.33
CA ASP A 344 -3.14 6.47 -6.72
C ASP A 344 -2.47 6.86 -8.06
N ALA A 345 -1.22 6.42 -8.31
CA ALA A 345 -0.50 6.63 -9.57
C ALA A 345 -1.08 5.79 -10.72
N LEU A 346 -1.40 4.51 -10.47
CA LEU A 346 -2.01 3.62 -11.46
C LEU A 346 -3.40 4.11 -11.88
N VAL A 347 -4.24 4.51 -10.92
CA VAL A 347 -5.56 5.09 -11.18
C VAL A 347 -5.41 6.37 -12.00
N ALA A 348 -4.46 7.25 -11.64
CA ALA A 348 -4.22 8.47 -12.39
C ALA A 348 -3.81 8.20 -13.84
N ALA A 349 -2.90 7.25 -14.06
CA ALA A 349 -2.44 6.87 -15.40
C ALA A 349 -3.57 6.30 -16.26
N MET A 350 -4.43 5.45 -15.70
CA MET A 350 -5.57 4.88 -16.43
C MET A 350 -6.61 5.95 -16.79
N LEU A 351 -6.89 6.88 -15.88
CA LEU A 351 -7.78 8.01 -16.18
C LEU A 351 -7.21 8.88 -17.30
N THR A 352 -5.89 9.14 -17.30
CA THR A 352 -5.24 9.91 -18.37
C THR A 352 -5.23 9.17 -19.71
N GLN A 353 -5.05 7.84 -19.73
CA GLN A 353 -5.16 7.07 -20.97
C GLN A 353 -6.56 7.13 -21.57
N HIS A 354 -7.58 7.08 -20.71
CA HIS A 354 -8.97 7.19 -21.16
C HIS A 354 -9.29 8.56 -21.76
N ASP A 355 -8.80 9.65 -21.15
CA ASP A 355 -8.94 11.00 -21.72
C ASP A 355 -8.33 11.12 -23.14
N LEU A 356 -7.29 10.32 -23.45
CA LEU A 356 -6.66 10.31 -24.77
C LEU A 356 -7.46 9.48 -25.79
N ASP A 357 -8.10 8.39 -25.35
CA ASP A 357 -8.92 7.52 -26.19
C ASP A 357 -10.34 8.10 -26.41
N GLY A 358 -10.81 8.93 -25.48
CA GLY A 358 -12.13 9.58 -25.44
C GLY A 358 -12.27 10.89 -26.23
N THR A 359 -11.28 11.26 -27.06
CA THR A 359 -11.22 12.46 -27.95
C THR A 359 -11.00 13.83 -27.28
N GLU A 360 -10.63 14.83 -28.10
CA GLU A 360 -10.66 16.30 -27.89
C GLU A 360 -11.96 16.88 -27.26
N LEU A 361 -12.81 16.07 -26.64
CA LEU A 361 -14.02 16.48 -25.97
C LEU A 361 -13.75 16.92 -24.53
N GLU A 362 -13.46 18.22 -24.48
CA GLU A 362 -13.97 19.17 -23.49
C GLU A 362 -13.30 19.19 -22.10
N ARG A 363 -12.51 20.26 -21.99
CA ARG A 363 -11.60 20.70 -20.93
C ARG A 363 -12.31 21.12 -19.64
N ASP A 364 -13.28 20.35 -19.14
CA ASP A 364 -13.95 20.66 -17.88
C ASP A 364 -13.98 19.45 -16.93
N GLY A 365 -13.17 19.52 -15.87
CA GLY A 365 -12.81 18.41 -14.98
C GLY A 365 -13.95 17.82 -14.14
N THR A 366 -15.17 18.32 -14.31
CA THR A 366 -16.41 17.79 -13.72
C THR A 366 -16.99 16.64 -14.55
N ILE A 367 -16.66 16.59 -15.85
CA ILE A 367 -17.11 15.56 -16.79
C ILE A 367 -16.26 14.28 -16.69
N LEU A 368 -14.96 14.41 -16.39
CA LEU A 368 -14.06 13.28 -16.15
C LEU A 368 -14.56 12.33 -15.06
N GLN A 369 -15.14 12.90 -14.01
CA GLN A 369 -15.72 12.10 -12.94
C GLN A 369 -16.97 11.38 -13.44
N LYS A 370 -17.84 12.04 -14.23
CA LYS A 370 -19.04 11.41 -14.81
C LYS A 370 -18.72 10.32 -15.83
N HIS A 371 -17.68 10.47 -16.66
CA HIS A 371 -17.29 9.48 -17.66
C HIS A 371 -16.57 8.26 -17.07
N ALA A 372 -15.59 8.49 -16.19
CA ALA A 372 -15.00 7.39 -15.41
C ALA A 372 -16.09 6.63 -14.66
N MET A 373 -17.14 7.32 -14.21
CA MET A 373 -18.26 6.70 -13.53
C MET A 373 -19.20 5.90 -14.43
N THR A 374 -19.43 6.34 -15.67
CA THR A 374 -20.24 5.58 -16.65
C THR A 374 -19.50 4.33 -17.09
N GLU A 375 -18.16 4.38 -17.17
CA GLU A 375 -17.38 3.16 -17.42
C GLU A 375 -17.28 2.23 -16.23
N PHE A 376 -17.16 2.73 -14.99
CA PHE A 376 -17.28 1.86 -13.82
C PHE A 376 -18.65 1.15 -13.81
N ALA A 377 -19.71 1.83 -14.27
CA ALA A 377 -21.03 1.21 -14.44
C ALA A 377 -21.04 0.16 -15.57
N ALA A 378 -20.47 0.51 -16.74
CA ALA A 378 -20.34 -0.43 -17.83
C ALA A 378 -19.46 -1.65 -17.46
N ALA A 379 -18.38 -1.43 -16.70
CA ALA A 379 -17.38 -2.41 -16.27
C ALA A 379 -17.93 -3.40 -15.25
N ALA A 380 -18.85 -2.96 -14.39
CA ALA A 380 -19.50 -3.81 -13.42
C ALA A 380 -20.77 -4.51 -13.95
N GLY A 381 -21.01 -4.44 -15.27
CA GLY A 381 -21.83 -5.41 -15.98
C GLY A 381 -23.31 -5.04 -16.13
N ASP A 382 -23.68 -3.78 -15.90
CA ASP A 382 -25.01 -3.32 -16.28
C ASP A 382 -25.08 -3.20 -17.81
N GLU A 383 -25.77 -4.14 -18.46
CA GLU A 383 -26.47 -3.79 -19.69
C GLU A 383 -27.40 -2.62 -19.34
N PRO A 384 -27.43 -1.53 -20.13
CA PRO A 384 -28.40 -0.48 -19.91
C PRO A 384 -29.79 -1.14 -19.83
N PRO A 385 -30.62 -0.82 -18.82
CA PRO A 385 -31.95 -1.41 -18.70
C PRO A 385 -32.63 -1.30 -20.07
N PRO A 386 -33.27 -2.37 -20.56
CA PRO A 386 -33.89 -2.36 -21.88
C PRO A 386 -34.69 -1.08 -21.99
N GLY A 387 -34.30 -0.24 -22.97
CA GLY A 387 -34.96 1.04 -23.17
C GLY A 387 -36.47 0.82 -23.19
N PRO A 388 -37.27 1.79 -22.67
CA PRO A 388 -38.72 1.62 -22.56
C PRO A 388 -39.24 0.99 -23.85
N ALA A 389 -39.86 -0.18 -23.71
CA ALA A 389 -40.29 -1.00 -24.85
C ALA A 389 -40.93 -0.06 -25.87
N ALA A 390 -40.39 -0.08 -27.11
CA ALA A 390 -40.92 0.76 -28.17
C ALA A 390 -42.44 0.61 -28.16
N PRO A 391 -43.21 1.73 -28.15
CA PRO A 391 -44.65 1.67 -28.08
C PRO A 391 -45.13 0.70 -29.18
N PRO A 392 -46.07 -0.21 -28.85
CA PRO A 392 -46.52 -1.24 -29.78
C PRO A 392 -46.87 -0.56 -31.11
N ALA A 393 -46.34 -1.11 -32.19
CA ALA A 393 -46.65 -0.63 -33.53
C ALA A 393 -48.19 -0.57 -33.66
N PRO A 394 -48.76 0.53 -34.16
CA PRO A 394 -50.21 0.68 -34.27
C PRO A 394 -50.77 -0.53 -35.02
N GLU A 395 -51.76 -1.19 -34.42
CA GLU A 395 -52.43 -2.33 -35.05
C GLU A 395 -52.94 -1.91 -36.44
N PRO A 396 -52.70 -2.71 -37.49
CA PRO A 396 -53.26 -2.45 -38.80
C PRO A 396 -54.78 -2.45 -38.66
N GLY A 397 -55.38 -1.27 -38.86
CA GLY A 397 -56.82 -1.10 -38.81
C GLY A 397 -57.53 -2.07 -39.76
N PRO A 398 -58.76 -2.50 -39.44
CA PRO A 398 -59.51 -3.42 -40.26
C PRO A 398 -59.64 -2.83 -41.67
N GLY A 399 -59.01 -3.51 -42.63
CA GLY A 399 -59.12 -3.15 -44.03
C GLY A 399 -60.57 -3.28 -44.46
N ASP A 400 -61.12 -2.18 -44.96
CA ASP A 400 -62.42 -2.14 -45.62
C ASP A 400 -62.40 -3.08 -46.83
N GLY A 401 -62.94 -4.27 -46.66
CA GLY A 401 -63.24 -5.20 -47.74
C GLY A 401 -64.51 -4.77 -48.47
N THR A 402 -64.32 -4.31 -49.70
CA THR A 402 -65.33 -4.09 -50.76
C THR A 402 -66.10 -5.35 -51.11
#